data_AF-A0A4Q3GYD9-F1
#
_entry.id   AF-A0A4Q3GYD9-F1
#
_cell.length_a   1.000
_cell.length_b   1.000
_cell.length_c   1.000
_cell.angle_alpha   90.00
_cell.angle_beta   90.00
_cell.angle_gamma   90.00
#
_symmetry.space_group_name_H-M   'P 1'
#
loop_
_entity.id
_entity.type
_entity.pdbx_description
1 polymer ?
#
loop_
_entity_poly.entity_id
_entity_poly.type
_entity_poly.pdbx_seq_one_letter_code
_entity_poly.pdbx_strand_id
1 'polypeptide(L)'
;ELHGVISGNGRLIKNGTHGLELYGNNTYTGGSIIEGSVWTWHNNALGTGAVTLRNGYLAMVGHSLANDFLLEGSNYITTGATAAAMSGDIGETAPGADVWINGAGSLTLTGQSSYSGQTRLSTRLIAAAQDVLSDRSHYDLDLGGTLALDHDQSIGGLSGSGRVEMAGKELDILQGPGVQVFSGQLIGDAGSLIRKYGDGRLVLSPAAASAYTGSFIAGGGILEIAGDYSGADALVSQGILTGNGSIGAVSVSTGTLAGTSGQTLTMASLGMTQSSSILASFGAPSGQTLFHVLGDVRLDGFLDIENAGGFGPGVYRLMTYDGTLDNRGLIIDRLPTGVSEDEIELQFTHDKQINVVSTTEATGPTLFWDGGDAT
;
A
#
# COMPACT_ATOMS: atom_id res chain seq x y z
N GLU A 1 -32.00 25.96 -12.34
CA GLU A 1 -31.03 26.91 -11.77
C GLU A 1 -31.74 27.80 -10.74
N LEU A 2 -31.05 28.19 -9.66
CA LEU A 2 -31.52 29.17 -8.67
C LEU A 2 -30.41 30.19 -8.38
N HIS A 3 -30.70 31.47 -8.63
CA HIS A 3 -29.76 32.58 -8.42
C HIS A 3 -30.03 33.39 -7.15
N GLY A 4 -31.24 33.31 -6.60
CA GLY A 4 -31.61 34.06 -5.39
C GLY A 4 -30.98 33.47 -4.12
N VAL A 5 -30.92 34.29 -3.07
CA VAL A 5 -30.55 33.84 -1.72
C VAL A 5 -31.72 33.07 -1.11
N ILE A 6 -31.46 31.83 -0.71
CA ILE A 6 -32.33 31.01 0.14
C ILE A 6 -31.92 31.25 1.59
N SER A 7 -32.88 31.57 2.46
CA SER A 7 -32.64 31.95 3.86
C SER A 7 -33.62 31.29 4.83
N GLY A 8 -33.29 31.30 6.13
CA GLY A 8 -34.15 30.81 7.22
C GLY A 8 -33.65 29.51 7.85
N ASN A 9 -34.41 28.96 8.79
CA ASN A 9 -33.96 27.78 9.55
C ASN A 9 -34.38 26.44 8.91
N GLY A 10 -34.96 26.50 7.72
CA GLY A 10 -35.43 25.32 6.99
C GLY A 10 -34.29 24.53 6.34
N ARG A 11 -34.62 23.30 5.91
CA ARG A 11 -33.72 22.39 5.21
C ARG A 11 -34.01 22.40 3.72
N LEU A 12 -32.95 22.42 2.89
CA LEU A 12 -33.08 22.16 1.45
C LEU A 12 -33.10 20.65 1.20
N ILE A 13 -34.07 20.14 0.46
CA ILE A 13 -34.10 18.73 0.03
C ILE A 13 -34.14 18.73 -1.49
N LYS A 14 -33.07 18.23 -2.12
CA LYS A 14 -33.00 18.03 -3.56
C LYS A 14 -33.13 16.54 -3.88
N ASN A 15 -34.31 16.17 -4.38
CA ASN A 15 -34.62 14.84 -4.91
C ASN A 15 -34.88 14.90 -6.43
N GLY A 16 -35.09 13.74 -7.05
CA GLY A 16 -35.37 13.59 -8.47
C GLY A 16 -34.13 13.74 -9.38
N THR A 17 -34.30 13.34 -10.64
CA THR A 17 -33.20 13.08 -11.59
C THR A 17 -32.60 14.31 -12.27
N HIS A 18 -33.32 15.43 -12.32
CA HIS A 18 -32.83 16.65 -12.96
C HIS A 18 -31.82 17.39 -12.08
N GLY A 19 -30.84 18.04 -12.70
CA GLY A 19 -29.85 18.84 -11.99
C GLY A 19 -30.41 20.12 -11.38
N LEU A 20 -29.94 20.47 -10.18
CA LEU A 20 -30.16 21.77 -9.56
C LEU A 20 -28.85 22.55 -9.48
N GLU A 21 -28.80 23.71 -10.10
CA GLU A 21 -27.66 24.62 -9.97
C GLU A 21 -27.97 25.72 -8.95
N LEU A 22 -27.06 25.94 -8.00
CA LEU A 22 -27.17 26.90 -6.91
C LEU A 22 -26.05 27.95 -7.02
N TYR A 23 -26.44 29.17 -7.37
CA TYR A 23 -25.52 30.31 -7.53
C TYR A 23 -25.52 31.26 -6.33
N GLY A 24 -26.57 31.20 -5.50
CA GLY A 24 -26.77 32.13 -4.40
C GLY A 24 -25.80 31.95 -3.23
N ASN A 25 -25.48 33.06 -2.56
CA ASN A 25 -24.90 33.06 -1.21
C ASN A 25 -25.99 32.73 -0.18
N ASN A 26 -26.32 31.44 -0.05
CA ASN A 26 -27.45 31.01 0.76
C ASN A 26 -27.13 31.09 2.26
N THR A 27 -28.10 31.53 3.06
CA THR A 27 -27.95 31.77 4.50
C THR A 27 -28.82 30.86 5.36
N TYR A 28 -29.47 29.85 4.75
CA TYR A 28 -30.26 28.91 5.52
C TYR A 28 -29.39 28.00 6.38
N THR A 29 -29.88 27.68 7.57
CA THR A 29 -29.09 26.98 8.61
C THR A 29 -29.54 25.54 8.85
N GLY A 30 -30.71 25.13 8.33
CA GLY A 30 -31.27 23.79 8.55
C GLY A 30 -30.61 22.65 7.77
N GLY A 31 -29.53 22.94 7.03
CA GLY A 31 -28.77 21.95 6.26
C GLY A 31 -29.41 21.58 4.92
N SER A 32 -28.79 20.62 4.23
CA SER A 32 -29.24 20.14 2.92
C SER A 32 -29.28 18.60 2.87
N ILE A 33 -30.23 18.03 2.13
CA ILE A 33 -30.23 16.62 1.72
C ILE A 33 -30.18 16.57 0.20
N ILE A 34 -29.22 15.85 -0.35
CA ILE A 34 -29.00 15.70 -1.79
C ILE A 34 -29.16 14.23 -2.16
N GLU A 35 -30.26 13.91 -2.84
CA GLU A 35 -30.65 12.59 -3.37
C GLU A 35 -30.66 12.57 -4.91
N GLY A 36 -30.01 13.57 -5.53
CA GLY A 36 -29.89 13.72 -6.98
C GLY A 36 -28.67 14.58 -7.29
N SER A 37 -28.70 15.28 -8.42
CA SER A 37 -27.55 16.09 -8.84
C SER A 37 -27.68 17.56 -8.46
N VAL A 38 -26.65 18.11 -7.83
CA VAL A 38 -26.50 19.53 -7.47
C VAL A 38 -25.17 20.07 -7.98
N TRP A 39 -25.21 21.24 -8.63
CA TRP A 39 -24.04 22.04 -8.97
C TRP A 39 -24.01 23.27 -8.08
N THR A 40 -22.88 23.52 -7.45
CA THR A 40 -22.66 24.71 -6.62
C THR A 40 -21.74 25.69 -7.34
N TRP A 41 -22.02 26.98 -7.16
CA TRP A 41 -21.25 28.07 -7.78
C TRP A 41 -20.85 29.16 -6.77
N HIS A 42 -21.01 28.88 -5.47
CA HIS A 42 -20.68 29.79 -4.38
C HIS A 42 -20.28 29.02 -3.12
N ASN A 43 -19.43 29.61 -2.27
CA ASN A 43 -18.95 28.98 -1.02
C ASN A 43 -20.08 28.56 -0.06
N ASN A 44 -21.19 29.31 -0.08
CA ASN A 44 -22.38 29.08 0.74
C ASN A 44 -23.57 28.59 -0.08
N ALA A 45 -23.34 27.98 -1.25
CA ALA A 45 -24.43 27.51 -2.10
C ALA A 45 -25.35 26.50 -1.38
N LEU A 46 -24.84 25.75 -0.39
CA LEU A 46 -25.60 24.77 0.40
C LEU A 46 -26.06 25.29 1.78
N GLY A 47 -26.01 26.61 1.99
CA GLY A 47 -26.27 27.20 3.31
C GLY A 47 -25.11 26.94 4.27
N THR A 48 -25.37 27.01 5.57
CA THR A 48 -24.34 26.84 6.62
C THR A 48 -24.53 25.60 7.48
N GLY A 49 -25.62 24.85 7.31
CA GLY A 49 -25.87 23.60 8.03
C GLY A 49 -25.20 22.40 7.37
N ALA A 50 -25.17 21.25 8.05
CA ALA A 50 -24.64 20.01 7.50
C ALA A 50 -25.37 19.56 6.21
N VAL A 51 -24.66 18.81 5.37
CA VAL A 51 -25.15 18.29 4.09
C VAL A 51 -25.16 16.76 4.14
N THR A 52 -26.33 16.14 3.98
CA THR A 52 -26.40 14.70 3.71
C THR A 52 -26.35 14.46 2.21
N LEU A 53 -25.34 13.74 1.74
CA LEU A 53 -25.24 13.26 0.36
C LEU A 53 -25.67 11.80 0.34
N ARG A 54 -26.83 11.51 -0.25
CA ARG A 54 -27.46 10.18 -0.24
C ARG A 54 -27.62 9.66 -1.66
N ASN A 55 -26.70 8.80 -2.10
CA ASN A 55 -26.57 8.41 -3.50
C ASN A 55 -26.55 9.63 -4.43
N GLY A 56 -25.93 10.71 -3.94
CA GLY A 56 -26.04 12.03 -4.53
C GLY A 56 -24.85 12.37 -5.41
N TYR A 57 -25.06 13.35 -6.29
CA TYR A 57 -24.02 13.91 -7.13
C TYR A 57 -23.85 15.39 -6.78
N LEU A 58 -22.65 15.76 -6.33
CA LEU A 58 -22.26 17.12 -6.01
C LEU A 58 -21.16 17.56 -6.96
N ALA A 59 -21.40 18.62 -7.72
CA ALA A 59 -20.40 19.24 -8.58
C ALA A 59 -20.01 20.63 -8.06
N MET A 60 -18.71 20.86 -7.94
CA MET A 60 -18.11 22.08 -7.42
C MET A 60 -17.20 22.72 -8.47
N VAL A 61 -17.32 24.02 -8.71
CA VAL A 61 -16.46 24.75 -9.64
C VAL A 61 -15.83 25.95 -8.93
N GLY A 62 -14.55 25.86 -8.56
CA GLY A 62 -13.75 27.03 -8.20
C GLY A 62 -14.05 27.66 -6.83
N HIS A 63 -14.62 26.91 -5.88
CA HIS A 63 -15.06 27.43 -4.58
C HIS A 63 -14.88 26.39 -3.46
N SER A 64 -15.06 26.84 -2.21
CA SER A 64 -14.92 26.00 -1.01
C SER A 64 -16.25 25.82 -0.30
N LEU A 65 -16.64 24.59 0.02
CA LEU A 65 -17.78 24.31 0.88
C LEU A 65 -17.30 24.02 2.30
N ALA A 66 -17.80 24.80 3.26
CA ALA A 66 -17.43 24.67 4.67
C ALA A 66 -18.42 23.82 5.48
N ASN A 67 -19.44 23.26 4.83
CA ASN A 67 -20.42 22.38 5.45
C ASN A 67 -19.75 21.09 5.89
N ASP A 68 -20.19 20.53 7.01
CA ASP A 68 -19.96 19.11 7.30
C ASP A 68 -20.81 18.25 6.37
N PHE A 69 -20.25 17.13 5.93
CA PHE A 69 -20.89 16.19 5.03
C PHE A 69 -21.16 14.85 5.72
N LEU A 70 -22.35 14.31 5.51
CA LEU A 70 -22.74 12.97 5.94
C LEU A 70 -23.08 12.14 4.71
N LEU A 71 -22.28 11.13 4.43
CA LEU A 71 -22.43 10.27 3.27
C LEU A 71 -23.39 9.10 3.55
N GLU A 72 -24.20 8.75 2.55
CA GLU A 72 -25.06 7.58 2.52
C GLU A 72 -25.04 6.93 1.14
N GLY A 73 -24.77 5.62 1.07
CA GLY A 73 -24.69 4.88 -0.19
C GLY A 73 -23.51 5.32 -1.06
N SER A 74 -23.70 5.34 -2.39
CA SER A 74 -22.62 5.63 -3.34
C SER A 74 -22.70 7.06 -3.88
N ASN A 75 -21.72 7.89 -3.53
CA ASN A 75 -21.76 9.32 -3.77
C ASN A 75 -20.72 9.79 -4.78
N TYR A 76 -20.99 10.91 -5.43
CA TYR A 76 -20.12 11.49 -6.46
C TYR A 76 -19.79 12.93 -6.08
N ILE A 77 -18.51 13.25 -6.04
CA ILE A 77 -18.00 14.61 -5.85
C ILE A 77 -17.14 14.96 -7.06
N THR A 78 -17.66 15.84 -7.92
CA THR A 78 -17.00 16.23 -9.16
C THR A 78 -16.48 17.66 -9.06
N THR A 79 -15.22 17.86 -9.47
CA THR A 79 -14.63 19.19 -9.63
C THR A 79 -14.71 19.67 -11.08
N GLY A 80 -15.02 20.95 -11.28
CA GLY A 80 -14.82 21.63 -12.56
C GLY A 80 -13.33 21.77 -12.90
N ALA A 81 -12.99 22.50 -13.96
CA ALA A 81 -11.60 22.73 -14.35
C ALA A 81 -10.77 23.53 -13.32
N THR A 82 -11.44 24.26 -12.43
CA THR A 82 -10.82 25.05 -11.35
C THR A 82 -10.89 24.30 -10.02
N ALA A 83 -9.83 24.40 -9.23
CA ALA A 83 -9.72 23.76 -7.91
C ALA A 83 -10.92 24.10 -7.00
N ALA A 84 -11.37 23.10 -6.26
CA ALA A 84 -12.41 23.20 -5.24
C ALA A 84 -11.87 22.71 -3.89
N ALA A 85 -12.54 23.07 -2.80
CA ALA A 85 -12.15 22.63 -1.47
C ALA A 85 -13.36 22.24 -0.60
N MET A 86 -13.14 21.31 0.31
CA MET A 86 -14.08 20.95 1.38
C MET A 86 -13.36 21.08 2.72
N SER A 87 -13.89 21.93 3.59
CA SER A 87 -13.25 22.25 4.86
C SER A 87 -14.00 21.77 6.10
N GLY A 88 -15.26 21.35 5.95
CA GLY A 88 -15.99 20.65 7.01
C GLY A 88 -15.67 19.16 7.01
N ASP A 89 -16.02 18.48 8.11
CA ASP A 89 -15.74 17.06 8.27
C ASP A 89 -16.62 16.22 7.34
N ILE A 90 -16.13 15.05 6.92
CA ILE A 90 -16.85 14.11 6.06
C ILE A 90 -17.07 12.80 6.82
N GLY A 91 -18.27 12.61 7.34
CA GLY A 91 -18.69 11.37 8.00
C GLY A 91 -19.64 10.53 7.15
N GLU A 92 -20.16 9.47 7.75
CA GLU A 92 -21.23 8.65 7.20
C GLU A 92 -22.33 8.46 8.25
N THR A 93 -23.58 8.24 7.82
CA THR A 93 -24.67 7.93 8.78
C THR A 93 -24.79 6.43 9.05
N ALA A 94 -24.25 5.60 8.17
CA ALA A 94 -24.12 4.17 8.31
C ALA A 94 -22.82 3.69 7.63
N PRO A 95 -22.17 2.62 8.13
CA PRO A 95 -20.93 2.10 7.56
C PRO A 95 -21.04 1.74 6.08
N GLY A 96 -19.98 2.03 5.34
CA GLY A 96 -19.82 1.60 3.94
C GLY A 96 -20.33 2.61 2.92
N ALA A 97 -20.37 3.89 3.27
CA ALA A 97 -20.68 4.93 2.29
C ALA A 97 -19.47 5.18 1.36
N ASP A 98 -19.65 4.92 0.06
CA ASP A 98 -18.63 5.11 -0.95
C ASP A 98 -18.63 6.54 -1.49
N VAL A 99 -17.47 7.01 -1.93
CA VAL A 99 -17.32 8.28 -2.62
C VAL A 99 -16.43 8.13 -3.86
N TRP A 100 -16.92 8.62 -4.99
CA TRP A 100 -16.13 8.80 -6.20
C TRP A 100 -15.79 10.28 -6.38
N ILE A 101 -14.50 10.59 -6.30
CA ILE A 101 -13.96 11.92 -6.51
C ILE A 101 -13.37 11.99 -7.93
N ASN A 102 -13.93 12.86 -8.76
CA ASN A 102 -13.57 13.00 -10.17
C ASN A 102 -13.61 14.46 -10.62
N GLY A 103 -13.40 14.70 -11.92
CA GLY A 103 -13.39 16.03 -12.51
C GLY A 103 -12.08 16.40 -13.16
N ALA A 104 -12.00 17.63 -13.68
CA ALA A 104 -10.82 18.12 -14.40
C ALA A 104 -9.86 18.94 -13.51
N GLY A 105 -10.34 19.44 -12.37
CA GLY A 105 -9.58 20.22 -11.39
C GLY A 105 -9.22 19.38 -10.16
N SER A 106 -8.67 20.02 -9.14
CA SER A 106 -8.34 19.36 -7.87
C SER A 106 -9.43 19.55 -6.82
N LEU A 107 -9.55 18.59 -5.91
CA LEU A 107 -10.27 18.74 -4.65
C LEU A 107 -9.26 18.81 -3.49
N THR A 108 -9.34 19.85 -2.67
CA THR A 108 -8.55 19.98 -1.44
C THR A 108 -9.40 19.67 -0.21
N LEU A 109 -8.92 18.80 0.66
CA LEU A 109 -9.56 18.49 1.95
C LEU A 109 -8.78 19.11 3.10
N THR A 110 -9.48 19.79 4.00
CA THR A 110 -8.94 20.25 5.29
C THR A 110 -9.76 19.78 6.49
N GLY A 111 -10.99 19.31 6.29
CA GLY A 111 -11.81 18.67 7.32
C GLY A 111 -11.53 17.16 7.38
N GLN A 112 -11.78 16.55 8.54
CA GLN A 112 -11.46 15.14 8.77
C GLN A 112 -12.48 14.20 8.12
N SER A 113 -12.02 13.10 7.53
CA SER A 113 -12.88 12.08 6.93
C SER A 113 -12.98 10.83 7.81
N SER A 114 -14.18 10.32 8.04
CA SER A 114 -14.44 9.17 8.95
C SER A 114 -15.34 8.08 8.37
N TYR A 115 -15.73 8.18 7.09
CA TYR A 115 -16.52 7.17 6.37
C TYR A 115 -15.70 5.91 6.06
N SER A 116 -16.34 4.75 6.00
CA SER A 116 -15.63 3.46 5.79
C SER A 116 -15.81 2.83 4.42
N GLY A 117 -16.61 3.42 3.54
CA GLY A 117 -16.71 2.94 2.16
C GLY A 117 -15.47 3.29 1.34
N GLN A 118 -15.43 2.80 0.11
CA GLN A 118 -14.32 3.01 -0.80
C GLN A 118 -14.27 4.47 -1.28
N THR A 119 -13.06 5.03 -1.33
CA THR A 119 -12.76 6.26 -2.06
C THR A 119 -12.22 5.90 -3.43
N ARG A 120 -13.01 6.09 -4.48
CA ARG A 120 -12.51 6.01 -5.85
C ARG A 120 -12.02 7.38 -6.29
N LEU A 121 -10.83 7.46 -6.88
CA LEU A 121 -10.23 8.73 -7.30
C LEU A 121 -9.80 8.72 -8.76
N SER A 122 -10.39 9.60 -9.58
CA SER A 122 -9.98 9.81 -10.98
C SER A 122 -9.52 11.25 -11.26
N THR A 123 -9.30 12.05 -10.22
CA THR A 123 -8.73 13.40 -10.30
C THR A 123 -7.67 13.63 -9.22
N ARG A 124 -7.17 14.85 -9.07
CA ARG A 124 -6.25 15.22 -7.97
C ARG A 124 -7.03 15.47 -6.67
N LEU A 125 -6.76 14.68 -5.63
CA LEU A 125 -7.16 14.92 -4.25
C LEU A 125 -5.94 15.40 -3.45
N ILE A 126 -6.08 16.53 -2.75
CA ILE A 126 -5.01 17.11 -1.92
C ILE A 126 -5.43 17.00 -0.45
N ALA A 127 -4.66 16.26 0.34
CA ALA A 127 -4.81 16.17 1.78
C ALA A 127 -4.01 17.31 2.45
N ALA A 128 -4.70 18.43 2.71
CA ALA A 128 -4.07 19.71 3.09
C ALA A 128 -4.00 19.97 4.60
N ALA A 129 -4.40 19.03 5.44
CA ALA A 129 -4.16 19.03 6.88
C ALA A 129 -3.88 17.61 7.36
N GLN A 130 -3.39 17.45 8.59
CA GLN A 130 -3.05 16.15 9.15
C GLN A 130 -4.28 15.25 9.32
N ASP A 131 -4.16 13.99 8.89
CA ASP A 131 -5.20 12.96 9.04
C ASP A 131 -6.60 13.41 8.57
N VAL A 132 -6.65 14.04 7.40
CA VAL A 132 -7.92 14.43 6.74
C VAL A 132 -8.51 13.32 5.90
N LEU A 133 -7.68 12.38 5.43
CA LEU A 133 -8.12 11.16 4.77
C LEU A 133 -8.72 10.18 5.78
N SER A 134 -9.63 9.32 5.33
CA SER A 134 -10.20 8.32 6.21
C SER A 134 -9.32 7.08 6.29
N ASP A 135 -8.81 6.81 7.49
CA ASP A 135 -8.05 5.61 7.85
C ASP A 135 -8.86 4.30 7.75
N ARG A 136 -10.17 4.40 7.55
CA ARG A 136 -11.11 3.29 7.33
C ARG A 136 -11.43 3.05 5.86
N SER A 137 -11.07 3.97 4.98
CA SER A 137 -11.43 3.92 3.56
C SER A 137 -10.33 3.26 2.73
N HIS A 138 -10.75 2.40 1.81
CA HIS A 138 -9.90 1.91 0.73
C HIS A 138 -9.81 2.96 -0.39
N TYR A 139 -8.60 3.43 -0.72
CA TYR A 139 -8.38 4.39 -1.80
C TYR A 139 -8.00 3.68 -3.10
N ASP A 140 -8.94 3.63 -4.04
CA ASP A 140 -8.76 3.07 -5.38
C ASP A 140 -8.48 4.18 -6.40
N LEU A 141 -7.23 4.30 -6.82
CA LEU A 141 -6.76 5.37 -7.69
C LEU A 141 -6.85 4.93 -9.16
N ASP A 142 -7.84 5.45 -9.89
CA ASP A 142 -7.94 5.21 -11.33
C ASP A 142 -6.75 5.82 -12.09
N LEU A 143 -6.57 5.41 -13.34
CA LEU A 143 -5.63 6.06 -14.25
C LEU A 143 -5.97 7.57 -14.36
N GLY A 144 -4.99 8.42 -14.02
CA GLY A 144 -5.16 9.89 -13.96
C GLY A 144 -5.58 10.43 -12.59
N GLY A 145 -6.02 9.56 -11.67
CA GLY A 145 -6.20 9.92 -10.26
C GLY A 145 -4.86 10.20 -9.59
N THR A 146 -4.81 11.22 -8.73
CA THR A 146 -3.61 11.58 -7.95
C THR A 146 -3.99 11.88 -6.51
N LEU A 147 -3.48 11.10 -5.57
CA LEU A 147 -3.51 11.41 -4.14
C LEU A 147 -2.25 12.20 -3.79
N ALA A 148 -2.41 13.45 -3.36
CA ALA A 148 -1.31 14.32 -2.98
C ALA A 148 -1.36 14.64 -1.48
N LEU A 149 -0.23 14.42 -0.81
CA LEU A 149 -0.09 14.62 0.63
C LEU A 149 0.69 15.90 0.90
N ASP A 150 0.03 16.89 1.51
CA ASP A 150 0.72 18.07 2.06
C ASP A 150 1.05 17.87 3.56
N HIS A 151 0.43 16.88 4.19
CA HIS A 151 0.61 16.47 5.59
C HIS A 151 0.58 14.94 5.69
N ASP A 152 1.08 14.41 6.80
CA ASP A 152 1.04 12.97 7.09
C ASP A 152 -0.41 12.46 7.17
N GLN A 153 -0.67 11.30 6.58
CA GLN A 153 -2.01 10.71 6.49
C GLN A 153 -2.03 9.23 6.84
N SER A 154 -3.22 8.78 7.25
CA SER A 154 -3.58 7.37 7.36
C SER A 154 -4.72 7.01 6.39
N ILE A 155 -4.66 5.82 5.79
CA ILE A 155 -5.71 5.25 4.91
C ILE A 155 -5.95 3.77 5.21
N GLY A 156 -7.15 3.27 4.92
CA GLY A 156 -7.53 1.86 5.14
C GLY A 156 -7.08 0.90 4.03
N GLY A 157 -6.52 1.42 2.94
CA GLY A 157 -6.01 0.63 1.83
C GLY A 157 -5.67 1.46 0.61
N LEU A 158 -4.91 0.88 -0.32
CA LEU A 158 -4.46 1.50 -1.55
C LEU A 158 -4.49 0.52 -2.72
N SER A 159 -5.20 0.86 -3.80
CA SER A 159 -5.18 0.12 -5.05
C SER A 159 -5.20 1.02 -6.28
N GLY A 160 -5.10 0.39 -7.45
CA GLY A 160 -5.32 1.04 -8.73
C GLY A 160 -4.02 1.39 -9.46
N SER A 161 -4.11 2.31 -10.41
CA SER A 161 -3.05 2.66 -11.36
C SER A 161 -2.73 4.16 -11.42
N GLY A 162 -3.35 4.95 -10.53
CA GLY A 162 -3.11 6.38 -10.39
C GLY A 162 -1.76 6.70 -9.75
N ARG A 163 -1.69 7.85 -9.08
CA ARG A 163 -0.44 8.36 -8.49
C ARG A 163 -0.63 8.70 -7.01
N VAL A 164 0.41 8.47 -6.22
CA VAL A 164 0.56 9.03 -4.87
C VAL A 164 1.77 9.96 -4.86
N GLU A 165 1.59 11.20 -4.41
CA GLU A 165 2.64 12.22 -4.26
C GLU A 165 2.85 12.54 -2.78
N MET A 166 4.04 12.27 -2.26
CA MET A 166 4.32 12.34 -0.82
C MET A 166 5.21 13.50 -0.38
N ALA A 167 5.98 14.19 -1.23
CA ALA A 167 6.73 15.43 -0.86
C ALA A 167 7.32 15.48 0.58
N GLY A 168 8.03 14.42 0.99
CA GLY A 168 8.60 14.29 2.34
C GLY A 168 7.58 14.02 3.46
N LYS A 169 6.41 13.46 3.15
CA LYS A 169 5.32 13.09 4.07
C LYS A 169 5.18 11.60 4.20
N GLU A 170 4.43 11.25 5.23
CA GLU A 170 4.14 9.89 5.61
C GLU A 170 2.75 9.45 5.16
N LEU A 171 2.65 8.19 4.73
CA LEU A 171 1.41 7.49 4.47
C LEU A 171 1.38 6.17 5.24
N ASP A 172 0.54 6.11 6.27
CA ASP A 172 0.23 4.88 6.98
C ASP A 172 -0.94 4.17 6.30
N ILE A 173 -0.75 2.90 5.94
CA ILE A 173 -1.75 2.06 5.28
C ILE A 173 -2.20 0.99 6.26
N LEU A 174 -3.38 1.16 6.85
CA LEU A 174 -4.01 0.30 7.85
C LEU A 174 -4.85 -0.81 7.19
N GLN A 175 -4.25 -1.56 6.27
CA GLN A 175 -4.98 -2.48 5.41
C GLN A 175 -5.59 -3.66 6.17
N GLY A 176 -6.91 -3.82 6.09
CA GLY A 176 -7.62 -5.02 6.54
C GLY A 176 -7.36 -6.26 5.66
N PRO A 177 -8.06 -7.38 5.91
CA PRO A 177 -7.80 -8.64 5.22
C PRO A 177 -7.97 -8.55 3.69
N GLY A 178 -7.21 -9.38 2.97
CA GLY A 178 -7.29 -9.49 1.52
C GLY A 178 -6.06 -8.92 0.81
N VAL A 179 -6.13 -8.90 -0.52
CA VAL A 179 -5.03 -8.45 -1.40
C VAL A 179 -5.44 -7.18 -2.10
N GLN A 180 -4.60 -6.15 -2.01
CA GLN A 180 -4.74 -4.90 -2.76
C GLN A 180 -3.51 -4.73 -3.65
N VAL A 181 -3.76 -4.36 -4.91
CA VAL A 181 -2.72 -4.19 -5.92
C VAL A 181 -2.67 -2.73 -6.33
N PHE A 182 -1.51 -2.12 -6.12
CA PHE A 182 -1.19 -0.78 -6.61
C PHE A 182 -0.14 -0.89 -7.72
N SER A 183 -0.60 -0.67 -8.95
CA SER A 183 0.23 -0.64 -10.16
C SER A 183 0.55 0.77 -10.63
N GLY A 184 0.21 1.77 -9.80
CA GLY A 184 0.38 3.18 -10.07
C GLY A 184 1.80 3.69 -9.76
N GLN A 185 1.94 5.01 -9.80
CA GLN A 185 3.20 5.69 -9.51
C GLN A 185 3.26 6.16 -8.06
N LEU A 186 4.31 5.76 -7.33
CA LEU A 186 4.68 6.40 -6.07
C LEU A 186 5.74 7.46 -6.37
N ILE A 187 5.49 8.69 -5.90
CA ILE A 187 6.41 9.82 -6.04
C ILE A 187 6.70 10.37 -4.65
N GLY A 188 7.96 10.34 -4.24
CA GLY A 188 8.41 10.80 -2.94
C GLY A 188 9.93 10.88 -2.90
N ASP A 189 10.43 11.82 -2.12
CA ASP A 189 11.87 12.00 -1.88
C ASP A 189 12.34 11.14 -0.69
N ALA A 190 13.61 11.25 -0.33
CA ALA A 190 14.20 10.49 0.79
C ALA A 190 13.56 10.78 2.16
N GLY A 191 12.81 11.87 2.31
CA GLY A 191 12.03 12.15 3.51
C GLY A 191 10.64 11.51 3.51
N SER A 192 10.19 10.95 2.39
CA SER A 192 8.89 10.28 2.30
C SER A 192 8.93 8.88 2.93
N LEU A 193 7.79 8.49 3.52
CA LEU A 193 7.68 7.21 4.20
C LEU A 193 6.32 6.58 3.94
N ILE A 194 6.32 5.30 3.57
CA ILE A 194 5.10 4.47 3.54
C ILE A 194 5.24 3.40 4.61
N ARG A 195 4.26 3.31 5.51
CA ARG A 195 4.16 2.17 6.42
C ARG A 195 2.96 1.32 6.09
N LYS A 196 3.21 0.02 5.94
CA LYS A 196 2.17 -0.99 5.78
C LYS A 196 1.89 -1.63 7.14
N TYR A 197 0.68 -1.41 7.63
CA TYR A 197 0.11 -2.02 8.83
C TYR A 197 -1.14 -2.84 8.48
N GLY A 198 -1.76 -3.44 9.50
CA GLY A 198 -2.90 -4.33 9.33
C GLY A 198 -2.51 -5.69 8.75
N ASP A 199 -3.47 -6.60 8.63
CA ASP A 199 -3.27 -8.02 8.29
C ASP A 199 -3.33 -8.31 6.78
N GLY A 200 -3.68 -7.32 5.96
CA GLY A 200 -3.76 -7.45 4.50
C GLY A 200 -2.41 -7.56 3.78
N ARG A 201 -2.49 -7.88 2.49
CA ARG A 201 -1.37 -7.91 1.54
C ARG A 201 -1.45 -6.72 0.58
N LEU A 202 -0.43 -5.87 0.58
CA LEU A 202 -0.25 -4.79 -0.38
C LEU A 202 0.78 -5.21 -1.43
N VAL A 203 0.38 -5.23 -2.69
CA VAL A 203 1.25 -5.54 -3.83
C VAL A 203 1.60 -4.24 -4.55
N LEU A 204 2.89 -3.93 -4.61
CA LEU A 204 3.41 -2.80 -5.34
C LEU A 204 4.00 -3.28 -6.67
N SER A 205 3.26 -3.05 -7.77
CA SER A 205 3.56 -3.56 -9.11
C SER A 205 3.53 -2.46 -10.18
N PRO A 206 4.30 -1.37 -10.04
CA PRO A 206 4.33 -0.30 -11.03
C PRO A 206 4.78 -0.83 -12.40
N ALA A 207 4.18 -0.30 -13.47
CA ALA A 207 4.52 -0.70 -14.85
C ALA A 207 5.93 -0.24 -15.30
N ALA A 208 6.52 0.72 -14.60
CA ALA A 208 7.86 1.24 -14.85
C ALA A 208 8.59 1.42 -13.51
N ALA A 209 9.91 1.65 -13.58
CA ALA A 209 10.70 1.95 -12.39
C ALA A 209 10.11 3.13 -11.61
N SER A 210 9.96 2.95 -10.30
CA SER A 210 9.38 3.94 -9.41
C SER A 210 10.32 5.14 -9.25
N ALA A 211 9.75 6.35 -9.21
CA ALA A 211 10.47 7.56 -8.85
C ALA A 211 10.54 7.78 -7.32
N TYR A 212 10.00 6.84 -6.54
CA TYR A 212 10.02 6.89 -5.08
C TYR A 212 11.42 6.56 -4.55
N THR A 213 12.02 7.51 -3.83
CA THR A 213 13.31 7.33 -3.14
C THR A 213 13.19 7.38 -1.62
N GLY A 214 11.95 7.32 -1.11
CA GLY A 214 11.68 7.29 0.32
C GLY A 214 11.93 5.91 0.91
N SER A 215 11.35 5.65 2.08
CA SER A 215 11.47 4.35 2.74
C SER A 215 10.13 3.63 2.84
N PHE A 216 10.20 2.30 2.97
CA PHE A 216 9.07 1.44 3.30
C PHE A 216 9.26 0.85 4.70
N ILE A 217 8.16 0.74 5.44
CA ILE A 217 8.11 -0.08 6.67
C ILE A 217 7.07 -1.16 6.49
N ALA A 218 7.50 -2.43 6.55
CA ALA A 218 6.60 -3.57 6.71
C ALA A 218 6.33 -3.75 8.21
N GLY A 219 5.30 -3.05 8.70
CA GLY A 219 4.88 -3.00 10.10
C GLY A 219 3.72 -3.93 10.46
N GLY A 220 3.12 -4.60 9.48
CA GLY A 220 2.08 -5.61 9.68
C GLY A 220 1.62 -6.20 8.35
N GLY A 221 1.10 -7.43 8.38
CA GLY A 221 0.62 -8.12 7.18
C GLY A 221 1.75 -8.35 6.17
N ILE A 222 1.44 -8.24 4.88
CA ILE A 222 2.40 -8.50 3.80
C ILE A 222 2.59 -7.25 2.94
N LEU A 223 3.85 -6.84 2.75
CA LEU A 223 4.28 -5.92 1.70
C LEU A 223 4.98 -6.74 0.60
N GLU A 224 4.38 -6.81 -0.58
CA GLU A 224 4.94 -7.48 -1.75
C GLU A 224 5.48 -6.46 -2.75
N ILE A 225 6.78 -6.59 -3.05
CA ILE A 225 7.47 -5.80 -4.07
C ILE A 225 7.52 -6.60 -5.37
N ALA A 226 6.65 -6.24 -6.31
CA ALA A 226 6.54 -6.90 -7.61
C ALA A 226 7.06 -6.03 -8.78
N GLY A 227 7.42 -4.77 -8.53
CA GLY A 227 8.08 -3.88 -9.49
C GLY A 227 9.47 -3.41 -9.05
N ASP A 228 9.97 -2.35 -9.68
CA ASP A 228 11.29 -1.78 -9.38
C ASP A 228 11.17 -0.57 -8.44
N TYR A 229 11.64 -0.78 -7.22
CA TYR A 229 11.81 0.17 -6.13
C TYR A 229 13.27 0.19 -5.63
N SER A 230 14.24 -0.05 -6.51
CA SER A 230 15.67 -0.06 -6.19
C SER A 230 16.19 1.22 -5.53
N GLY A 231 15.48 2.35 -5.71
CA GLY A 231 15.79 3.62 -5.05
C GLY A 231 15.26 3.79 -3.62
N ALA A 232 14.52 2.82 -3.09
CA ALA A 232 13.83 2.91 -1.80
C ALA A 232 14.25 1.80 -0.83
N ASP A 233 14.61 2.19 0.38
CA ASP A 233 15.00 1.25 1.43
C ASP A 233 13.78 0.67 2.17
N ALA A 234 13.95 -0.50 2.78
CA ALA A 234 12.91 -1.16 3.57
C ALA A 234 13.39 -1.55 4.97
N LEU A 235 12.56 -1.24 5.97
CA LEU A 235 12.63 -1.81 7.31
C LEU A 235 11.48 -2.80 7.50
N VAL A 236 11.83 -4.05 7.83
CA VAL A 236 10.87 -5.12 8.11
C VAL A 236 10.82 -5.32 9.62
N SER A 237 9.73 -4.91 10.24
CA SER A 237 9.60 -4.86 11.70
C SER A 237 8.63 -5.90 12.25
N GLN A 238 7.35 -5.84 11.92
CA GLN A 238 6.35 -6.78 12.42
C GLN A 238 5.59 -7.48 11.28
N GLY A 239 5.76 -6.97 10.05
CA GLY A 239 5.18 -7.55 8.85
C GLY A 239 6.13 -8.48 8.11
N ILE A 240 5.68 -8.87 6.92
CA ILE A 240 6.40 -9.70 5.97
C ILE A 240 6.76 -8.84 4.76
N LEU A 241 8.03 -8.87 4.34
CA LEU A 241 8.47 -8.36 3.04
C LEU A 241 8.68 -9.54 2.08
N THR A 242 8.12 -9.46 0.88
CA THR A 242 8.24 -10.51 -0.14
C THR A 242 8.21 -9.92 -1.55
N GLY A 243 8.29 -10.78 -2.57
CA GLY A 243 8.00 -10.44 -3.96
C GLY A 243 9.04 -10.95 -4.95
N ASN A 244 8.95 -10.42 -6.16
CA ASN A 244 9.77 -10.79 -7.31
C ASN A 244 10.39 -9.59 -8.03
N GLY A 245 10.32 -8.41 -7.40
CA GLY A 245 10.81 -7.13 -7.92
C GLY A 245 12.21 -6.79 -7.44
N SER A 246 12.52 -5.49 -7.43
CA SER A 246 13.78 -4.93 -6.92
C SER A 246 13.49 -3.88 -5.85
N ILE A 247 14.32 -3.84 -4.79
CA ILE A 247 14.24 -2.87 -3.70
C ILE A 247 15.64 -2.38 -3.30
N GLY A 248 15.72 -1.26 -2.59
CA GLY A 248 16.96 -0.74 -2.01
C GLY A 248 17.51 -1.62 -0.88
N ALA A 249 18.12 -0.99 0.14
CA ALA A 249 18.66 -1.70 1.29
C ALA A 249 17.52 -2.26 2.15
N VAL A 250 17.63 -3.52 2.56
CA VAL A 250 16.65 -4.18 3.43
C VAL A 250 17.26 -4.44 4.79
N SER A 251 16.59 -3.94 5.83
CA SER A 251 16.88 -4.27 7.24
C SER A 251 15.71 -5.04 7.84
N VAL A 252 15.96 -6.24 8.35
CA VAL A 252 14.95 -7.06 9.03
C VAL A 252 15.24 -7.04 10.53
N SER A 253 14.37 -6.38 11.30
CA SER A 253 14.49 -6.32 12.75
C SER A 253 13.77 -7.50 13.41
N THR A 254 12.47 -7.41 13.60
CA THR A 254 11.64 -8.43 14.26
C THR A 254 10.67 -9.14 13.31
N GLY A 255 10.72 -8.82 12.01
CA GLY A 255 9.76 -9.29 11.01
C GLY A 255 10.33 -10.40 10.15
N THR A 256 9.65 -10.67 9.04
CA THR A 256 9.98 -11.81 8.17
C THR A 256 10.31 -11.37 6.75
N LEU A 257 11.43 -11.85 6.22
CA LEU A 257 11.73 -11.81 4.79
C LEU A 257 11.25 -13.13 4.15
N ALA A 258 10.25 -13.07 3.27
CA ALA A 258 9.65 -14.26 2.67
C ALA A 258 9.98 -14.40 1.19
N GLY A 259 10.37 -15.60 0.77
CA GLY A 259 10.74 -15.93 -0.60
C GLY A 259 10.01 -17.20 -1.06
N THR A 260 9.62 -17.22 -2.33
CA THR A 260 8.89 -18.35 -2.93
C THR A 260 9.61 -18.87 -4.17
N SER A 261 9.76 -20.18 -4.27
CA SER A 261 10.38 -20.84 -5.41
C SER A 261 9.75 -20.39 -6.73
N GLY A 262 10.57 -20.12 -7.75
CA GLY A 262 10.11 -19.53 -9.02
C GLY A 262 10.19 -18.00 -9.06
N GLN A 263 10.39 -17.35 -7.91
CA GLN A 263 10.51 -15.90 -7.78
C GLN A 263 11.88 -15.52 -7.22
N THR A 264 12.31 -14.29 -7.51
CA THR A 264 13.54 -13.71 -6.96
C THR A 264 13.29 -12.27 -6.57
N LEU A 265 13.39 -11.95 -5.28
CA LEU A 265 13.44 -10.57 -4.82
C LEU A 265 14.88 -10.07 -4.86
N THR A 266 15.12 -8.99 -5.61
CA THR A 266 16.44 -8.34 -5.66
C THR A 266 16.51 -7.19 -4.67
N MET A 267 17.59 -7.09 -3.91
CA MET A 267 17.80 -6.01 -2.92
C MET A 267 19.22 -5.47 -2.96
N ALA A 268 19.42 -4.20 -2.59
CA ALA A 268 20.74 -3.57 -2.62
C ALA A 268 21.69 -4.15 -1.55
N SER A 269 21.19 -4.40 -0.35
CA SER A 269 21.92 -5.04 0.74
C SER A 269 20.94 -5.69 1.71
N LEU A 270 21.40 -6.64 2.52
CA LEU A 270 20.58 -7.28 3.55
C LEU A 270 21.24 -7.21 4.92
N GLY A 271 20.51 -6.72 5.92
CA GLY A 271 20.90 -6.81 7.32
C GLY A 271 19.80 -7.42 8.17
N MET A 272 20.09 -8.52 8.86
CA MET A 272 19.16 -9.23 9.75
C MET A 272 19.56 -9.11 11.22
N THR A 273 18.64 -9.21 12.17
CA THR A 273 18.96 -9.23 13.61
C THR A 273 18.62 -10.60 14.23
N GLN A 274 19.00 -10.82 15.49
CA GLN A 274 18.69 -12.09 16.18
C GLN A 274 17.19 -12.39 16.29
N SER A 275 16.32 -11.38 16.13
CA SER A 275 14.87 -11.53 16.21
C SER A 275 14.17 -11.60 14.85
N SER A 276 14.93 -11.57 13.75
CA SER A 276 14.34 -11.65 12.41
C SER A 276 14.19 -13.08 11.93
N SER A 277 13.25 -13.29 11.00
CA SER A 277 13.02 -14.58 10.36
C SER A 277 13.13 -14.49 8.83
N ILE A 278 13.56 -15.58 8.21
CA ILE A 278 13.39 -15.85 6.78
C ILE A 278 12.33 -16.93 6.64
N LEU A 279 11.36 -16.72 5.76
CA LEU A 279 10.42 -17.76 5.33
C LEU A 279 10.76 -18.19 3.90
N ALA A 280 11.27 -19.41 3.74
CA ALA A 280 11.64 -19.98 2.45
C ALA A 280 10.64 -21.04 2.01
N SER A 281 9.75 -20.68 1.08
CA SER A 281 8.77 -21.61 0.50
C SER A 281 9.37 -22.26 -0.75
N PHE A 282 9.97 -23.44 -0.58
CA PHE A 282 10.68 -24.17 -1.64
C PHE A 282 9.76 -25.17 -2.36
N GLY A 283 9.89 -25.22 -3.70
CA GLY A 283 9.26 -26.23 -4.54
C GLY A 283 10.19 -27.42 -4.82
N ALA A 284 10.21 -27.90 -6.06
CA ALA A 284 11.26 -28.82 -6.52
C ALA A 284 12.66 -28.14 -6.52
N PRO A 285 13.75 -28.89 -6.32
CA PRO A 285 15.10 -28.33 -6.36
C PRO A 285 15.36 -27.54 -7.65
N SER A 286 15.88 -26.33 -7.52
CA SER A 286 16.19 -25.46 -8.65
C SER A 286 17.39 -24.56 -8.36
N GLY A 287 18.07 -24.10 -9.41
CA GLY A 287 19.17 -23.14 -9.29
C GLY A 287 18.71 -21.68 -9.12
N GLN A 288 17.41 -21.40 -9.15
CA GLN A 288 16.89 -20.04 -8.99
C GLN A 288 16.93 -19.65 -7.51
N THR A 289 17.51 -18.48 -7.25
CA THR A 289 17.60 -17.92 -5.89
C THR A 289 16.28 -17.29 -5.46
N LEU A 290 15.90 -17.46 -4.19
CA LEU A 290 14.77 -16.72 -3.62
C LEU A 290 15.11 -15.23 -3.47
N PHE A 291 16.34 -14.94 -3.08
CA PHE A 291 16.83 -13.58 -2.86
C PHE A 291 18.14 -13.34 -3.61
N HIS A 292 18.25 -12.21 -4.28
CA HIS A 292 19.51 -11.75 -4.87
C HIS A 292 19.92 -10.43 -4.21
N VAL A 293 21.10 -10.40 -3.59
CA VAL A 293 21.60 -9.22 -2.88
C VAL A 293 22.78 -8.62 -3.65
N LEU A 294 22.62 -7.40 -4.16
CA LEU A 294 23.66 -6.74 -4.97
C LEU A 294 24.89 -6.30 -4.16
N GLY A 295 24.79 -6.34 -2.83
CA GLY A 295 25.79 -5.85 -1.90
C GLY A 295 26.02 -6.81 -0.74
N ASP A 296 26.37 -6.24 0.42
CA ASP A 296 26.69 -7.00 1.61
C ASP A 296 25.45 -7.67 2.22
N VAL A 297 25.69 -8.86 2.79
CA VAL A 297 24.73 -9.64 3.53
C VAL A 297 25.23 -9.82 4.96
N ARG A 298 24.40 -9.43 5.92
CA ARG A 298 24.57 -9.78 7.34
C ARG A 298 23.40 -10.65 7.77
N LEU A 299 23.68 -11.92 8.06
CA LEU A 299 22.70 -12.90 8.51
C LEU A 299 22.73 -13.09 10.02
N ASP A 300 21.55 -13.29 10.58
CA ASP A 300 21.28 -13.60 11.98
C ASP A 300 19.84 -14.14 12.06
N GLY A 301 19.39 -14.57 13.25
CA GLY A 301 18.00 -14.97 13.48
C GLY A 301 17.65 -16.36 12.91
N PHE A 302 16.42 -16.49 12.41
CA PHE A 302 15.80 -17.79 12.13
C PHE A 302 15.47 -18.02 10.66
N LEU A 303 15.50 -19.29 10.23
CA LEU A 303 15.06 -19.76 8.93
C LEU A 303 13.93 -20.77 9.10
N ASP A 304 12.78 -20.45 8.52
CA ASP A 304 11.65 -21.34 8.35
C ASP A 304 11.61 -21.86 6.92
N ILE A 305 11.44 -23.17 6.75
CA ILE A 305 11.30 -23.80 5.44
C ILE A 305 9.90 -24.39 5.28
N GLU A 306 9.25 -24.05 4.18
CA GLU A 306 7.95 -24.58 3.79
C GLU A 306 8.03 -25.33 2.46
N ASN A 307 7.24 -26.41 2.35
CA ASN A 307 7.08 -27.14 1.11
C ASN A 307 5.98 -26.50 0.26
N ALA A 308 6.37 -25.73 -0.76
CA ALA A 308 5.48 -25.15 -1.77
C ALA A 308 5.03 -26.16 -2.85
N GLY A 309 5.37 -27.44 -2.69
CA GLY A 309 5.09 -28.53 -3.61
C GLY A 309 6.37 -29.02 -4.30
N GLY A 310 6.70 -30.30 -4.10
CA GLY A 310 7.87 -30.93 -4.71
C GLY A 310 9.17 -30.77 -3.91
N PHE A 311 9.10 -30.28 -2.66
CA PHE A 311 10.26 -30.32 -1.77
C PHE A 311 10.71 -31.77 -1.53
N GLY A 312 12.01 -32.02 -1.66
CA GLY A 312 12.63 -33.34 -1.63
C GLY A 312 14.15 -33.25 -1.62
N PRO A 313 14.87 -34.34 -1.91
CA PRO A 313 16.32 -34.33 -1.86
C PRO A 313 16.91 -33.45 -2.96
N GLY A 314 17.87 -32.59 -2.60
CA GLY A 314 18.52 -31.68 -3.53
C GLY A 314 19.11 -30.43 -2.89
N VAL A 315 19.57 -29.52 -3.75
CA VAL A 315 20.13 -28.23 -3.35
C VAL A 315 19.16 -27.12 -3.74
N TYR A 316 18.83 -26.28 -2.77
CA TYR A 316 17.93 -25.16 -2.89
C TYR A 316 18.70 -23.86 -2.70
N ARG A 317 18.60 -22.94 -3.65
CA ARG A 317 19.26 -21.64 -3.56
C ARG A 317 18.43 -20.68 -2.73
N LEU A 318 18.84 -20.47 -1.47
CA LEU A 318 18.19 -19.49 -0.60
C LEU A 318 18.54 -18.07 -1.04
N MET A 319 19.83 -17.79 -1.21
CA MET A 319 20.32 -16.45 -1.52
C MET A 319 21.57 -16.49 -2.39
N THR A 320 21.72 -15.50 -3.26
CA THR A 320 23.00 -15.11 -3.87
C THR A 320 23.33 -13.68 -3.45
N TYR A 321 24.62 -13.37 -3.36
CA TYR A 321 25.07 -12.04 -2.98
C TYR A 321 26.33 -11.65 -3.72
N ASP A 322 26.50 -10.36 -4.05
CA ASP A 322 27.69 -9.88 -4.78
C ASP A 322 28.76 -9.29 -3.84
N GLY A 323 28.34 -8.79 -2.66
CA GLY A 323 29.21 -8.23 -1.63
C GLY A 323 29.80 -9.27 -0.67
N THR A 324 29.96 -8.93 0.59
CA THR A 324 30.51 -9.78 1.65
C THR A 324 29.41 -10.47 2.46
N LEU A 325 29.74 -11.59 3.09
CA LEU A 325 28.87 -12.30 4.02
C LEU A 325 29.39 -12.19 5.46
N ASP A 326 28.62 -11.54 6.33
CA ASP A 326 28.75 -11.57 7.79
C ASP A 326 27.68 -12.52 8.37
N ASN A 327 28.01 -13.80 8.52
CA ASN A 327 27.12 -14.78 9.13
C ASN A 327 27.27 -14.77 10.66
N ARG A 328 26.25 -14.29 11.38
CA ARG A 328 26.20 -14.25 12.85
C ARG A 328 25.44 -15.41 13.48
N GLY A 329 25.07 -16.41 12.68
CA GLY A 329 24.42 -17.63 13.13
C GLY A 329 22.94 -17.69 12.78
N LEU A 330 22.63 -17.79 11.49
CA LEU A 330 21.28 -18.16 11.04
C LEU A 330 20.95 -19.59 11.51
N ILE A 331 19.82 -19.76 12.20
CA ILE A 331 19.38 -21.03 12.80
C ILE A 331 18.13 -21.52 12.07
N ILE A 332 18.02 -22.82 11.80
CA ILE A 332 16.78 -23.43 11.31
C ILE A 332 15.79 -23.50 12.48
N ASP A 333 14.58 -22.97 12.30
CA ASP A 333 13.54 -22.97 13.33
C ASP A 333 12.39 -23.93 12.98
N ARG A 334 11.80 -23.78 11.79
CA ARG A 334 10.73 -24.65 11.30
C ARG A 334 11.11 -25.37 10.01
N LEU A 335 10.75 -26.65 9.94
CA LEU A 335 10.91 -27.50 8.77
C LEU A 335 9.55 -28.00 8.24
N PRO A 336 9.48 -28.44 6.97
CA PRO A 336 8.28 -29.09 6.44
C PRO A 336 7.91 -30.34 7.23
N THR A 337 6.61 -30.66 7.26
CA THR A 337 6.13 -31.86 7.95
C THR A 337 6.78 -33.12 7.38
N GLY A 338 7.38 -33.94 8.24
CA GLY A 338 8.04 -35.19 7.85
C GLY A 338 9.53 -35.07 7.52
N VAL A 339 10.09 -33.85 7.59
CA VAL A 339 11.52 -33.59 7.44
C VAL A 339 12.15 -33.41 8.80
N SER A 340 13.29 -34.07 9.06
CA SER A 340 14.05 -33.90 10.29
C SER A 340 15.26 -32.97 10.10
N GLU A 341 15.72 -32.38 11.19
CA GLU A 341 16.79 -31.37 11.16
C GLU A 341 18.14 -31.93 10.69
N ASP A 342 18.39 -33.22 10.92
CA ASP A 342 19.56 -33.95 10.42
C ASP A 342 19.55 -34.19 8.91
N GLU A 343 18.40 -34.04 8.25
CA GLU A 343 18.27 -34.13 6.79
C GLU A 343 18.51 -32.80 6.09
N ILE A 344 18.68 -31.70 6.84
CA ILE A 344 18.85 -30.36 6.30
C ILE A 344 20.21 -29.78 6.71
N GLU A 345 20.95 -29.30 5.72
CA GLU A 345 22.22 -28.60 5.93
C GLU A 345 22.16 -27.18 5.34
N LEU A 346 22.62 -26.18 6.10
CA LEU A 346 22.89 -24.85 5.58
C LEU A 346 24.33 -24.75 5.09
N GLN A 347 24.49 -24.54 3.79
CA GLN A 347 25.80 -24.43 3.16
C GLN A 347 26.15 -22.97 2.86
N PHE A 348 27.25 -22.52 3.47
CA PHE A 348 27.87 -21.19 3.28
C PHE A 348 29.24 -21.26 2.59
N THR A 349 29.72 -22.46 2.26
CA THR A 349 31.07 -22.71 1.73
C THR A 349 31.23 -22.36 0.25
N HIS A 350 30.11 -22.23 -0.47
CA HIS A 350 30.11 -21.80 -1.87
C HIS A 350 30.18 -20.28 -1.93
N ASP A 351 31.22 -19.75 -2.60
CA ASP A 351 31.38 -18.31 -2.75
C ASP A 351 30.11 -17.69 -3.36
N LYS A 352 29.66 -16.57 -2.77
CA LYS A 352 28.49 -15.79 -3.22
C LYS A 352 27.14 -16.52 -3.19
N GLN A 353 27.05 -17.66 -2.51
CA GLN A 353 25.82 -18.46 -2.44
C GLN A 353 25.53 -18.94 -1.03
N ILE A 354 24.25 -18.97 -0.69
CA ILE A 354 23.73 -19.61 0.52
C ILE A 354 22.71 -20.62 0.05
N ASN A 355 22.97 -21.88 0.37
CA ASN A 355 22.14 -22.99 -0.07
C ASN A 355 21.56 -23.73 1.13
N VAL A 356 20.35 -24.26 0.94
CA VAL A 356 19.76 -25.29 1.78
C VAL A 356 19.91 -26.60 1.06
N VAL A 357 20.57 -27.57 1.68
CA VAL A 357 20.69 -28.93 1.14
C VAL A 357 19.73 -29.81 1.91
N SER A 358 18.91 -30.53 1.16
CA SER A 358 17.98 -31.52 1.70
C SER A 358 18.42 -32.93 1.28
N THR A 359 18.44 -33.84 2.25
CA THR A 359 18.71 -35.27 2.04
C THR A 359 17.48 -36.13 2.32
N THR A 360 16.30 -35.49 2.45
CA THR A 360 15.03 -36.16 2.74
C THR A 360 14.83 -37.37 1.83
N GLU A 361 14.62 -38.55 2.42
CA GLU A 361 14.44 -39.84 1.74
C GLU A 361 15.65 -40.36 0.92
N ALA A 362 16.82 -39.73 0.97
CA ALA A 362 18.02 -40.25 0.34
C ALA A 362 18.60 -41.43 1.17
N THR A 363 18.58 -42.63 0.61
CA THR A 363 19.29 -43.79 1.20
C THR A 363 20.79 -43.72 0.87
N GLY A 364 21.50 -42.78 1.48
CA GLY A 364 22.96 -42.64 1.37
C GLY A 364 23.44 -41.19 1.54
N PRO A 365 24.75 -40.97 1.77
CA PRO A 365 25.29 -39.61 1.85
C PRO A 365 25.13 -38.89 0.51
N THR A 366 24.68 -37.64 0.54
CA THR A 366 24.67 -36.75 -0.62
C THR A 366 26.11 -36.48 -1.01
N LEU A 367 26.56 -37.08 -2.13
CA LEU A 367 27.93 -36.93 -2.61
C LEU A 367 28.03 -35.67 -3.46
N PHE A 368 28.78 -34.68 -2.98
CA PHE A 368 29.21 -33.54 -3.78
C PHE A 368 30.44 -33.95 -4.60
N TRP A 369 30.37 -33.82 -5.93
CA TRP A 369 31.52 -33.98 -6.80
C TRP A 369 32.23 -32.63 -6.94
N ASP A 370 33.46 -32.52 -6.44
CA ASP A 370 34.26 -31.29 -6.39
C ASP A 370 35.03 -30.99 -7.68
N GLY A 371 34.84 -31.79 -8.72
CA GLY A 371 35.41 -31.51 -10.03
C GLY A 371 36.87 -31.92 -10.22
N GLY A 372 37.50 -32.63 -9.27
CA GLY A 372 38.81 -33.26 -9.45
C GLY A 372 39.99 -32.31 -9.65
N ASP A 373 41.02 -32.46 -8.82
CA ASP A 373 42.31 -31.80 -9.02
C ASP A 373 42.86 -32.13 -10.42
N ALA A 374 43.01 -31.11 -11.26
CA ALA A 374 43.73 -31.22 -12.51
C ALA A 374 45.20 -31.52 -12.19
N THR A 375 45.60 -32.78 -12.39
CA THR A 375 46.98 -33.28 -12.26
C THR A 375 47.98 -32.51 -13.10
#